data_AF-A0A166GM71-F1
#
_entry.id   AF-A0A166GM71-F1
#
_cell.length_a   1.000
_cell.length_b   1.000
_cell.length_c   1.000
_cell.angle_alpha   90.00
_cell.angle_beta   90.00
_cell.angle_gamma   90.00
#
_symmetry.space_group_name_H-M   'P 1'
#
loop_
_entity.id
_entity.type
_entity.pdbx_description
1 polymer ?
#
loop_
_entity_poly.entity_id
_entity_poly.type
_entity_poly.pdbx_seq_one_letter_code
_entity_poly.pdbx_strand_id
1 'polypeptide(L)'
;MRPMPSNWHAVTQTSGSRAAAAVREVGELGWATVGIRCADEEVEPVIVEPSDIGIEIERAEAAEAGSMSGKSMPPTAQTAMGCAAADEDSDSIFHRSKYPAPWPLIPFTSEKTPTIHQKLKLQLLPQKLFVHDPWKLIFVNGSESQTETEANGDGGREEEKEEPGKKEPKKRQDAGAKWTAKEDIVHVYNLQLSEANAAYLKSDGMRAELAKLPSATIKAKDDGSGSGITPEIIAQVITQRPHVVPEGHLYISPAHKIGVGHHSVVYEAEWELSRPALIPSEFCLECLVEEVVEKMQGKHMRGEFPYENCYGATQRSAYRAGEIPKMDPSVAASIRWSEQVIPEMTVVMPQPGKDDKSQQYFTRPSEVIRTQHYEGPKVALDLDVKWQIPANGTFCAHLKAPARELHTAKVRVAAKLSIEHDLHLGREAERYQSFPQHLSEHWSGYNIIPPLQNPVPLGAVVPQFYGYYVPETQTESSGTKVPYLSPIMLLENCGVPVDPETLDEDDIEECSSLFYRLHEAGYAHNSIAARNMVVQPGPLSELPEKRGRDGTKSFRLIDFGRTERMESSRERKGEERETQRLFHSGPFKR
;
A
#
# COMPACT_ATOMS: atom_id res chain seq x y z
N MET A 1 2.75 3.07 -17.32
CA MET A 1 3.61 1.94 -16.92
C MET A 1 4.98 2.49 -16.61
N ARG A 2 5.56 2.15 -15.44
CA ARG A 2 6.96 2.50 -15.13
C ARG A 2 7.81 1.29 -15.51
N PRO A 3 8.85 1.42 -16.35
CA PRO A 3 9.75 0.30 -16.62
C PRO A 3 10.52 -0.05 -15.34
N MET A 4 10.84 -1.33 -15.17
CA MET A 4 11.71 -1.77 -14.07
C MET A 4 13.06 -1.04 -14.16
N PRO A 5 13.61 -0.52 -13.05
CA PRO A 5 14.94 0.08 -13.06
C PRO A 5 15.96 -0.91 -13.61
N SER A 6 16.77 -0.50 -14.59
CA SER A 6 17.86 -1.33 -15.09
C SER A 6 18.92 -1.45 -14.01
N ASN A 7 19.18 -2.68 -13.54
CA ASN A 7 20.33 -2.98 -12.71
C ASN A 7 21.48 -3.42 -13.63
N TRP A 8 22.66 -2.81 -13.50
CA TRP A 8 23.81 -3.12 -14.35
C TRP A 8 24.55 -4.40 -13.91
N HIS A 9 24.30 -4.87 -12.69
CA HIS A 9 24.99 -6.02 -12.09
C HIS A 9 24.16 -7.30 -12.10
N ALA A 10 22.83 -7.17 -12.13
CA ALA A 10 21.93 -8.26 -12.42
C ALA A 10 21.49 -8.16 -13.88
N VAL A 11 21.66 -9.22 -14.65
CA VAL A 11 20.79 -9.40 -15.81
C VAL A 11 19.43 -9.78 -15.22
N THR A 12 18.66 -8.79 -14.79
CA THR A 12 17.25 -8.99 -14.41
C THR A 12 16.52 -9.31 -15.71
N GLN A 13 16.55 -10.58 -16.12
CA GLN A 13 15.85 -11.08 -17.30
C GLN A 13 14.39 -11.24 -16.91
N THR A 14 13.70 -10.13 -16.94
CA THR A 14 12.30 -10.08 -16.60
C THR A 14 11.48 -10.27 -17.85
N SER A 15 10.52 -11.20 -17.79
CA SER A 15 9.70 -11.68 -18.92
C SER A 15 10.47 -12.37 -20.05
N GLY A 16 9.79 -13.29 -20.72
CA GLY A 16 10.32 -14.11 -21.82
C GLY A 16 11.02 -13.30 -22.90
N SER A 17 10.61 -12.06 -23.20
CA SER A 17 11.26 -11.17 -24.20
C SER A 17 12.78 -11.01 -23.98
N ARG A 18 13.19 -10.81 -22.73
CA ARG A 18 14.60 -10.61 -22.36
C ARG A 18 15.33 -11.90 -22.07
N ALA A 19 14.64 -12.92 -21.55
CA ALA A 19 15.18 -14.27 -21.47
C ALA A 19 15.51 -14.81 -22.87
N ALA A 20 14.62 -14.63 -23.84
CA ALA A 20 14.88 -14.94 -25.24
C ALA A 20 16.00 -14.10 -25.82
N ALA A 21 16.12 -12.81 -25.47
CA ALA A 21 17.27 -12.01 -25.87
C ALA A 21 18.61 -12.57 -25.35
N ALA A 22 18.66 -13.07 -24.13
CA ALA A 22 19.86 -13.73 -23.59
C ALA A 22 20.12 -15.09 -24.23
N VAL A 23 19.09 -15.91 -24.45
CA VAL A 23 19.23 -17.16 -25.23
C VAL A 23 19.73 -16.85 -26.64
N ARG A 24 19.35 -15.68 -27.22
CA ARG A 24 19.86 -15.22 -28.52
C ARG A 24 21.35 -14.92 -28.49
N GLU A 25 21.84 -14.34 -27.41
CA GLU A 25 23.25 -14.06 -27.20
C GLU A 25 24.08 -15.35 -27.07
N VAL A 26 23.53 -16.40 -26.45
CA VAL A 26 24.18 -17.71 -26.30
C VAL A 26 24.18 -18.52 -27.61
N GLY A 27 23.31 -18.18 -28.58
CA GLY A 27 23.31 -18.77 -29.92
C GLY A 27 22.60 -20.12 -30.06
N GLU A 28 21.94 -20.60 -29.00
CA GLU A 28 21.23 -21.88 -28.99
C GLU A 28 19.76 -21.75 -29.43
N LEU A 29 19.50 -21.05 -30.53
CA LEU A 29 18.13 -20.66 -30.91
C LEU A 29 17.39 -21.63 -31.84
N GLY A 30 18.11 -22.61 -32.42
CA GLY A 30 17.57 -23.44 -33.50
C GLY A 30 16.33 -24.23 -33.13
N TRP A 31 16.23 -24.63 -31.85
CA TRP A 31 15.13 -25.45 -31.34
C TRP A 31 14.02 -24.64 -30.63
N ALA A 32 14.25 -23.36 -30.35
CA ALA A 32 13.37 -22.53 -29.53
C ALA A 32 12.70 -21.35 -30.28
N THR A 33 12.69 -21.36 -31.62
CA THR A 33 12.17 -20.26 -32.47
C THR A 33 10.76 -19.79 -32.11
N VAL A 34 9.87 -20.71 -31.72
CA VAL A 34 8.52 -20.37 -31.27
C VAL A 34 8.54 -19.69 -29.90
N GLY A 35 9.33 -20.21 -28.94
CA GLY A 35 9.47 -19.61 -27.61
C GLY A 35 10.08 -18.21 -27.67
N ILE A 36 11.03 -18.00 -28.57
CA ILE A 36 11.68 -16.71 -28.86
C ILE A 36 10.69 -15.69 -29.42
N ARG A 37 9.76 -16.11 -30.28
CA ARG A 37 8.71 -15.23 -30.82
C ARG A 37 7.67 -14.90 -29.76
N CYS A 38 7.21 -15.89 -28.99
CA CYS A 38 6.29 -15.66 -27.86
C CYS A 38 6.89 -14.71 -26.83
N ALA A 39 8.20 -14.84 -26.59
CA ALA A 39 8.96 -13.93 -25.78
C ALA A 39 8.96 -12.50 -26.34
N ASP A 40 9.25 -12.27 -27.62
CA ASP A 40 9.21 -10.90 -28.20
C ASP A 40 7.84 -10.23 -28.10
N GLU A 41 6.78 -11.04 -28.03
CA GLU A 41 5.40 -10.59 -27.85
C GLU A 41 5.02 -10.35 -26.37
N GLU A 42 5.89 -10.72 -25.42
CA GLU A 42 5.63 -10.58 -23.99
C GLU A 42 5.75 -9.12 -23.56
N VAL A 43 4.77 -8.67 -22.77
CA VAL A 43 4.70 -7.30 -22.28
C VAL A 43 5.83 -7.09 -21.26
N GLU A 44 6.52 -5.94 -21.36
CA GLU A 44 7.49 -5.52 -20.34
C GLU A 44 6.88 -5.62 -18.93
N PRO A 45 7.65 -6.04 -17.91
CA PRO A 45 7.15 -6.18 -16.56
C PRO A 45 6.46 -4.91 -16.10
N VAL A 46 5.28 -5.10 -15.51
CA VAL A 46 4.51 -4.02 -14.92
C VAL A 46 4.42 -4.24 -13.42
N ILE A 47 4.30 -3.13 -12.69
CA ILE A 47 3.95 -3.18 -11.27
C ILE A 47 2.57 -3.82 -11.15
N VAL A 48 2.48 -4.85 -10.31
CA VAL A 48 1.24 -5.51 -9.93
C VAL A 48 0.83 -4.92 -8.59
N GLU A 49 -0.21 -4.10 -8.58
CA GLU A 49 -0.70 -3.56 -7.30
C GLU A 49 -1.34 -4.69 -6.48
N PRO A 50 -1.21 -4.66 -5.13
CA PRO A 50 -2.02 -5.48 -4.24
C PRO A 50 -3.51 -5.23 -4.46
N SER A 51 -4.37 -6.07 -3.86
CA SER A 51 -5.81 -5.85 -3.85
C SER A 51 -6.15 -4.44 -3.36
N ASP A 52 -7.13 -3.81 -4.00
CA ASP A 52 -7.55 -2.45 -3.70
C ASP A 52 -8.12 -2.38 -2.28
N ILE A 53 -7.39 -1.71 -1.39
CA ILE A 53 -7.76 -1.58 0.02
C ILE A 53 -9.10 -0.84 0.19
N GLY A 54 -9.46 0.04 -0.74
CA GLY A 54 -10.73 0.76 -0.70
C GLY A 54 -11.93 -0.18 -0.90
N ILE A 55 -11.80 -1.15 -1.82
CA ILE A 55 -12.84 -2.18 -2.01
C ILE A 55 -12.99 -3.04 -0.75
N GLU A 56 -11.87 -3.38 -0.10
CA GLU A 56 -11.90 -4.20 1.12
C GLU A 56 -12.51 -3.45 2.31
N ILE A 57 -12.13 -2.18 2.51
CA ILE A 57 -12.72 -1.31 3.54
C ILE A 57 -14.22 -1.16 3.29
N GLU A 58 -14.63 -0.88 2.06
CA GLU A 58 -16.06 -0.74 1.74
C GLU A 58 -16.84 -2.04 1.98
N ARG A 59 -16.24 -3.20 1.78
CA ARG A 59 -16.86 -4.48 2.14
C ARG A 59 -16.97 -4.63 3.66
N ALA A 60 -15.93 -4.28 4.41
CA ALA A 60 -15.90 -4.34 5.86
C ALA A 60 -16.96 -3.43 6.49
N GLU A 61 -16.99 -2.16 6.08
CA GLU A 61 -17.98 -1.17 6.50
C GLU A 61 -19.41 -1.61 6.15
N ALA A 62 -19.64 -2.27 5.00
CA ALA A 62 -20.95 -2.81 4.63
C ALA A 62 -21.42 -3.88 5.63
N ALA A 63 -20.52 -4.78 5.99
CA ALA A 63 -20.79 -5.86 6.94
C ALA A 63 -21.03 -5.31 8.36
N GLU A 64 -20.28 -4.28 8.75
CA GLU A 64 -20.44 -3.58 10.03
C GLU A 64 -21.77 -2.82 10.11
N ALA A 65 -22.17 -2.10 9.05
CA ALA A 65 -23.46 -1.43 8.95
C ALA A 65 -24.63 -2.42 9.09
N GLY A 66 -24.49 -3.60 8.48
CA GLY A 66 -25.46 -4.70 8.56
C GLY A 66 -25.49 -5.42 9.91
N SER A 67 -24.71 -4.97 10.90
CA SER A 67 -24.52 -5.65 12.20
C SER A 67 -24.01 -7.09 12.07
N MET A 68 -23.34 -7.42 10.95
CA MET A 68 -22.75 -8.74 10.72
C MET A 68 -21.36 -8.88 11.37
N SER A 69 -20.68 -7.75 11.62
CA SER A 69 -19.32 -7.70 12.20
C SER A 69 -19.17 -6.48 13.11
N GLY A 70 -18.29 -6.58 14.10
CA GLY A 70 -17.97 -5.46 15.00
C GLY A 70 -18.98 -5.27 16.15
N LYS A 71 -18.49 -4.74 17.27
CA LYS A 71 -19.34 -4.33 18.41
C LYS A 71 -19.28 -2.82 18.54
N SER A 72 -20.44 -2.18 18.51
CA SER A 72 -20.54 -0.74 18.79
C SER A 72 -19.98 -0.45 20.19
N MET A 73 -19.22 0.64 20.30
CA MET A 73 -18.73 1.08 21.59
C MET A 73 -19.92 1.52 22.46
N PRO A 74 -20.03 1.11 23.73
CA PRO A 74 -21.16 1.54 24.57
C PRO A 74 -20.99 3.01 24.99
N PRO A 75 -22.07 3.80 25.09
CA PRO A 75 -21.99 5.22 25.44
C PRO A 75 -21.21 5.53 26.73
N THR A 76 -21.22 4.60 27.69
CA THR A 76 -20.52 4.71 28.98
C THR A 76 -19.00 4.52 28.85
N ALA A 77 -18.54 3.57 28.03
CA ALA A 77 -17.10 3.43 27.75
C ALA A 77 -16.58 4.60 26.92
N GLN A 78 -17.44 5.19 26.09
CA GLN A 78 -17.11 6.38 25.31
C GLN A 78 -16.83 7.61 26.18
N THR A 79 -17.36 7.69 27.42
CA THR A 79 -17.03 8.77 28.36
C THR A 79 -15.66 8.53 29.02
N ALA A 80 -15.33 7.28 29.34
CA ALA A 80 -14.04 6.92 29.96
C ALA A 80 -12.85 7.10 29.00
N MET A 81 -13.04 6.87 27.70
CA MET A 81 -12.02 7.12 26.67
C MET A 81 -11.73 8.61 26.38
N GLY A 82 -12.61 9.53 26.80
CA GLY A 82 -12.54 10.94 26.39
C GLY A 82 -12.03 11.93 27.44
N CYS A 83 -11.99 11.59 28.73
CA CYS A 83 -11.84 12.60 29.77
C CYS A 83 -10.46 13.29 29.87
N ALA A 84 -9.41 12.83 29.17
CA ALA A 84 -8.08 13.46 29.23
C ALA A 84 -7.76 14.38 28.03
N ALA A 85 -8.53 14.36 26.94
CA ALA A 85 -8.25 15.13 25.72
C ALA A 85 -9.46 15.89 25.14
N ALA A 86 -10.66 15.77 25.75
CA ALA A 86 -11.93 16.16 25.14
C ALA A 86 -12.26 17.67 25.08
N ASP A 87 -11.38 18.59 25.48
CA ASP A 87 -11.69 20.03 25.43
C ASP A 87 -11.01 20.83 24.29
N GLU A 88 -10.05 20.27 23.54
CA GLU A 88 -9.17 21.13 22.72
C GLU A 88 -9.37 21.10 21.20
N ASP A 89 -10.05 20.11 20.58
CA ASP A 89 -10.25 20.16 19.13
C ASP A 89 -11.55 19.52 18.62
N SER A 90 -12.62 20.30 18.59
CA SER A 90 -13.88 19.92 17.93
C SER A 90 -13.73 19.67 16.42
N ASP A 91 -12.60 20.05 15.84
CA ASP A 91 -12.34 19.94 14.41
C ASP A 91 -11.66 18.60 14.05
N SER A 92 -11.24 17.80 15.03
CA SER A 92 -10.73 16.44 14.77
C SER A 92 -11.81 15.57 14.12
N ILE A 93 -11.43 14.90 13.02
CA ILE A 93 -12.31 13.95 12.32
C ILE A 93 -12.57 12.67 13.11
N PHE A 94 -11.71 12.38 14.09
CA PHE A 94 -11.82 11.27 15.02
C PHE A 94 -12.68 11.63 16.24
N HIS A 95 -13.22 12.86 16.28
CA HIS A 95 -14.14 13.26 17.32
C HIS A 95 -15.40 12.40 17.26
N ARG A 96 -15.75 11.81 18.41
CA ARG A 96 -16.89 10.89 18.58
C ARG A 96 -18.19 11.36 17.92
N SER A 97 -18.51 12.65 18.03
CA SER A 97 -19.76 13.21 17.49
C SER A 97 -19.85 13.18 15.97
N LYS A 98 -18.75 12.85 15.28
CA LYS A 98 -18.66 12.75 13.83
C LYS A 98 -18.93 11.33 13.30
N TYR A 99 -18.99 10.32 14.18
CA TYR A 99 -19.27 8.95 13.75
C TYR A 99 -20.78 8.70 13.66
N PRO A 100 -21.26 8.13 12.54
CA PRO A 100 -22.62 7.60 12.47
C PRO A 100 -22.75 6.34 13.31
N ALA A 101 -23.95 6.01 13.79
CA ALA A 101 -24.21 4.70 14.40
C ALA A 101 -24.02 3.58 13.34
N PRO A 102 -23.47 2.40 13.70
CA PRO A 102 -23.03 1.95 15.03
C PRO A 102 -21.60 2.36 15.45
N TRP A 103 -20.89 3.18 14.68
CA TRP A 103 -19.52 3.59 14.98
C TRP A 103 -19.44 4.63 16.12
N PRO A 104 -18.28 4.78 16.77
CA PRO A 104 -17.07 3.97 16.62
C PRO A 104 -17.26 2.54 17.16
N LEU A 105 -16.58 1.59 16.51
CA LEU A 105 -16.54 0.19 16.96
C LEU A 105 -15.45 -0.01 18.00
N ILE A 106 -15.68 -0.92 18.94
CA ILE A 106 -14.66 -1.37 19.89
C ILE A 106 -13.49 -1.98 19.09
N PRO A 107 -12.23 -1.56 19.33
CA PRO A 107 -11.08 -2.10 18.63
C PRO A 107 -11.01 -3.63 18.70
N PHE A 108 -10.57 -4.25 17.61
CA PHE A 108 -10.39 -5.70 17.46
C PHE A 108 -11.66 -6.54 17.54
N THR A 109 -12.85 -5.92 17.44
CA THR A 109 -14.13 -6.66 17.45
C THR A 109 -14.68 -6.96 16.06
N SER A 110 -14.12 -6.35 15.01
CA SER A 110 -14.49 -6.64 13.63
C SER A 110 -13.53 -7.67 13.05
N GLU A 111 -14.07 -8.82 12.65
CA GLU A 111 -13.30 -9.87 11.95
C GLU A 111 -13.05 -9.50 10.48
N LYS A 112 -13.72 -8.45 10.00
CA LYS A 112 -13.66 -7.99 8.61
C LYS A 112 -12.73 -6.81 8.39
N THR A 113 -12.07 -6.29 9.44
CA THR A 113 -11.09 -5.20 9.29
C THR A 113 -9.97 -5.65 8.35
N PRO A 114 -9.77 -4.97 7.22
CA PRO A 114 -8.82 -5.42 6.21
C PRO A 114 -7.38 -5.14 6.62
N THR A 115 -6.45 -5.96 6.13
CA THR A 115 -5.01 -5.73 6.30
C THR A 115 -4.50 -4.94 5.11
N ILE A 116 -3.81 -3.83 5.37
CA ILE A 116 -3.27 -3.01 4.28
C ILE A 116 -1.98 -3.66 3.75
N HIS A 117 -1.98 -3.95 2.44
CA HIS A 117 -0.80 -4.37 1.67
C HIS A 117 -0.38 -3.31 0.65
N GLN A 118 -1.26 -2.36 0.34
CA GLN A 118 -1.00 -1.27 -0.57
C GLN A 118 0.02 -0.30 0.02
N LYS A 119 0.89 0.23 -0.84
CA LYS A 119 1.85 1.26 -0.46
C LYS A 119 1.15 2.60 -0.24
N LEU A 120 1.35 3.19 0.94
CA LEU A 120 0.95 4.57 1.20
C LEU A 120 2.06 5.53 0.77
N LYS A 121 1.67 6.62 0.13
CA LYS A 121 2.61 7.70 -0.20
C LYS A 121 3.02 8.42 1.08
N LEU A 122 4.27 8.91 1.13
CA LEU A 122 4.82 9.59 2.30
C LEU A 122 3.95 10.76 2.80
N GLN A 123 3.32 11.51 1.90
CA GLN A 123 2.44 12.63 2.26
C GLN A 123 1.09 12.22 2.88
N LEU A 124 0.71 10.95 2.73
CA LEU A 124 -0.52 10.39 3.31
C LEU A 124 -0.26 9.74 4.68
N LEU A 125 0.99 9.68 5.13
CA LEU A 125 1.31 9.21 6.48
C LEU A 125 0.89 10.27 7.50
N PRO A 126 0.23 9.86 8.61
CA PRO A 126 -0.20 10.78 9.64
C PRO A 126 1.03 11.42 10.31
N GLN A 127 0.99 12.73 10.51
CA GLN A 127 2.09 13.47 11.17
C GLN A 127 2.14 13.16 12.66
N LYS A 128 0.97 13.05 13.30
CA LYS A 128 0.81 12.62 14.68
C LYS A 128 0.10 11.26 14.75
N LEU A 129 0.51 10.42 15.69
CA LEU A 129 -0.12 9.13 15.95
C LEU A 129 -0.58 9.08 17.41
N PHE A 130 -1.88 8.95 17.62
CA PHE A 130 -2.50 8.76 18.92
C PHE A 130 -2.59 7.26 19.21
N VAL A 131 -1.75 6.78 20.12
CA VAL A 131 -1.61 5.37 20.43
C VAL A 131 -2.44 5.05 21.67
N HIS A 132 -3.46 4.23 21.48
CA HIS A 132 -4.35 3.73 22.52
C HIS A 132 -3.81 2.42 23.11
N ASP A 133 -3.37 2.48 24.37
CA ASP A 133 -2.68 1.40 25.07
C ASP A 133 -3.20 1.18 26.51
N PRO A 134 -4.43 0.68 26.69
CA PRO A 134 -5.00 0.43 28.01
C PRO A 134 -4.25 -0.65 28.83
N TRP A 135 -3.29 -1.36 28.23
CA TRP A 135 -2.47 -2.37 28.90
C TRP A 135 -1.02 -1.95 29.16
N LYS A 136 -0.61 -0.74 28.80
CA LYS A 136 0.77 -0.25 28.97
C LYS A 136 1.80 -1.14 28.24
N LEU A 137 1.46 -1.66 27.07
CA LEU A 137 2.31 -2.47 26.21
C LEU A 137 3.49 -1.70 25.61
N ILE A 138 3.39 -0.37 25.45
CA ILE A 138 4.50 0.46 24.93
C ILE A 138 5.67 0.60 25.91
N PHE A 139 5.48 0.21 27.18
CA PHE A 139 6.53 0.16 28.20
C PHE A 139 7.27 -1.18 28.09
N VAL A 140 8.12 -1.31 27.08
CA VAL A 140 8.85 -2.55 26.79
C VAL A 140 10.11 -2.65 27.67
N ASN A 141 9.93 -3.10 28.91
CA ASN A 141 11.04 -3.30 29.85
C ASN A 141 11.83 -4.57 29.50
N GLY A 142 13.14 -4.43 29.32
CA GLY A 142 14.03 -5.54 28.94
C GLY A 142 14.16 -6.66 29.99
N SER A 143 13.80 -6.41 31.25
CA SER A 143 13.96 -7.37 32.35
C SER A 143 12.79 -8.34 32.54
N GLU A 144 11.59 -8.02 32.03
CA GLU A 144 10.38 -8.84 32.26
C GLU A 144 9.95 -9.68 31.05
N SER A 145 10.43 -9.36 29.84
CA SER A 145 9.92 -9.95 28.60
C SER A 145 10.50 -11.33 28.23
N GLN A 146 11.57 -11.81 28.89
CA GLN A 146 12.31 -13.00 28.48
C GLN A 146 11.97 -14.30 29.23
N THR A 147 11.00 -14.32 30.15
CA THR A 147 10.66 -15.54 30.94
C THR A 147 9.49 -16.36 30.41
N GLU A 148 8.97 -16.07 29.21
CA GLU A 148 8.13 -17.03 28.47
C GLU A 148 9.05 -18.11 27.89
N THR A 149 9.42 -19.09 28.73
CA THR A 149 10.22 -20.25 28.34
C THR A 149 9.45 -21.01 27.25
N GLU A 150 9.97 -20.98 26.03
CA GLU A 150 9.57 -21.87 24.96
C GLU A 150 9.61 -23.30 25.50
N ALA A 151 8.44 -23.91 25.66
CA ALA A 151 8.31 -25.32 25.92
C ALA A 151 8.68 -26.08 24.64
N ASN A 152 9.98 -26.12 24.34
CA ASN A 152 10.52 -27.01 23.34
C ASN A 152 10.38 -28.43 23.88
N GLY A 153 9.49 -29.20 23.23
CA GLY A 153 9.38 -30.62 23.42
C GLY A 153 10.63 -31.30 22.90
N ASP A 154 11.57 -31.59 23.78
CA ASP A 154 12.58 -32.63 23.55
C ASP A 154 12.16 -33.87 24.35
N GLY A 155 11.66 -34.86 23.62
CA GLY A 155 11.25 -36.13 24.18
C GLY A 155 12.46 -37.01 24.45
N GLY A 156 12.66 -37.39 25.71
CA GLY A 156 13.37 -38.63 26.03
C GLY A 156 14.30 -38.58 27.23
N ARG A 157 13.75 -38.74 28.43
CA ARG A 157 14.22 -39.77 29.40
C ARG A 157 13.32 -39.79 30.63
N GLU A 158 12.63 -40.90 30.81
CA GLU A 158 12.02 -41.28 32.08
C GLU A 158 13.14 -41.58 33.08
N GLU A 159 13.33 -40.71 34.07
CA GLU A 159 13.78 -41.14 35.39
C GLU A 159 12.91 -40.45 36.44
N GLU A 160 12.05 -41.25 37.05
CA GLU A 160 11.26 -40.92 38.22
C GLU A 160 12.16 -40.47 39.37
N LYS A 161 11.96 -39.24 39.87
CA LYS A 161 12.25 -38.85 41.26
C LYS A 161 11.56 -37.53 41.64
N GLU A 162 10.54 -37.71 42.48
CA GLU A 162 9.94 -36.87 43.52
C GLU A 162 9.90 -35.33 43.38
N GLU A 163 8.67 -34.84 43.49
CA GLU A 163 8.17 -33.48 43.28
C GLU A 163 8.65 -32.45 44.33
N PRO A 164 9.17 -31.29 43.88
CA PRO A 164 8.94 -30.01 44.52
C PRO A 164 7.82 -29.27 43.78
N GLY A 165 6.74 -28.98 44.50
CA GLY A 165 5.49 -28.41 44.00
C GLY A 165 5.66 -27.32 42.94
N LYS A 166 5.33 -27.69 41.69
CA LYS A 166 5.21 -26.79 40.55
C LYS A 166 4.05 -25.81 40.82
N LYS A 167 4.37 -24.61 41.29
CA LYS A 167 3.46 -23.48 41.14
C LYS A 167 3.38 -23.19 39.64
N GLU A 168 2.27 -23.58 39.01
CA GLU A 168 1.99 -23.19 37.63
C GLU A 168 2.20 -21.68 37.48
N PRO A 169 2.94 -21.22 36.46
CA PRO A 169 3.01 -19.80 36.16
C PRO A 169 1.59 -19.33 35.94
N LYS A 170 1.14 -18.37 36.75
CA LYS A 170 -0.17 -17.72 36.60
C LYS A 170 -0.28 -17.21 35.17
N LYS A 171 -0.96 -17.97 34.30
CA LYS A 171 -1.40 -17.47 32.99
C LYS A 171 -2.01 -16.10 33.24
N ARG A 172 -1.50 -15.05 32.58
CA ARG A 172 -2.04 -13.69 32.67
C ARG A 172 -3.53 -13.77 32.36
N GLN A 173 -4.37 -13.79 33.39
CA GLN A 173 -5.84 -13.85 33.27
C GLN A 173 -6.41 -12.61 32.54
N ASP A 174 -5.57 -11.60 32.31
CA ASP A 174 -5.94 -10.31 31.72
C ASP A 174 -5.95 -10.29 30.18
N ALA A 175 -5.42 -11.31 29.50
CA ALA A 175 -5.45 -11.35 28.02
C ALA A 175 -6.88 -11.43 27.46
N GLY A 176 -7.86 -11.86 28.28
CA GLY A 176 -9.28 -11.88 27.94
C GLY A 176 -10.08 -10.67 28.47
N ALA A 177 -9.44 -9.71 29.13
CA ALA A 177 -10.13 -8.52 29.60
C ALA A 177 -10.64 -7.72 28.39
N LYS A 178 -11.93 -7.41 28.36
CA LYS A 178 -12.55 -6.63 27.29
C LYS A 178 -11.93 -5.23 27.27
N TRP A 179 -11.67 -4.69 26.07
CA TRP A 179 -11.17 -3.31 25.87
C TRP A 179 -11.93 -2.28 26.72
N THR A 180 -13.26 -2.38 26.75
CA THR A 180 -14.15 -1.47 27.49
C THR A 180 -14.10 -1.60 29.02
N ALA A 181 -13.35 -2.55 29.57
CA ALA A 181 -13.21 -2.75 31.01
C ALA A 181 -12.03 -1.97 31.62
N LYS A 182 -11.14 -1.43 30.77
CA LYS A 182 -9.98 -0.65 31.21
C LYS A 182 -10.12 0.80 30.78
N GLU A 183 -9.52 1.69 31.57
CA GLU A 183 -9.32 3.07 31.17
C GLU A 183 -8.34 3.10 29.99
N ASP A 184 -8.68 3.89 28.98
CA ASP A 184 -7.89 4.01 27.78
C ASP A 184 -6.75 5.02 27.99
N ILE A 185 -5.53 4.56 27.73
CA ILE A 185 -4.32 5.36 27.95
C ILE A 185 -3.82 5.77 26.58
N VAL A 186 -3.86 7.07 26.30
CA VAL A 186 -3.49 7.61 24.99
C VAL A 186 -2.13 8.29 25.07
N HIS A 187 -1.25 7.93 24.14
CA HIS A 187 0.08 8.51 23.98
C HIS A 187 0.22 9.17 22.61
N VAL A 188 0.86 10.33 22.56
CA VAL A 188 1.08 11.06 21.30
C VAL A 188 2.49 10.80 20.78
N TYR A 189 2.55 10.42 19.52
CA TYR A 189 3.79 10.16 18.79
C TYR A 189 3.88 11.04 17.54
N ASN A 190 5.10 11.40 17.16
CA ASN A 190 5.38 12.19 15.96
C ASN A 190 6.09 11.34 14.90
N LEU A 191 5.69 11.51 13.64
CA LEU A 191 6.34 10.88 12.50
C LEU A 191 7.79 11.38 12.37
N GLN A 192 8.74 10.46 12.35
CA GLN A 192 10.15 10.74 12.12
C GLN A 192 10.55 10.29 10.71
N LEU A 193 10.99 11.26 9.92
CA LEU A 193 11.46 11.06 8.56
C LEU A 193 12.99 11.18 8.49
N SER A 194 13.59 10.46 7.55
CA SER A 194 14.97 10.69 7.13
C SER A 194 15.12 12.09 6.55
N GLU A 195 16.33 12.64 6.58
CA GLU A 195 16.61 13.96 6.02
C GLU A 195 16.20 14.04 4.53
N ALA A 196 16.46 12.97 3.77
CA ALA A 196 16.07 12.87 2.36
C ALA A 196 14.55 12.92 2.16
N ASN A 197 13.78 12.18 2.98
CA ASN A 197 12.31 12.17 2.88
C ASN A 197 11.70 13.50 3.36
N ALA A 198 12.24 14.08 4.43
CA ALA A 198 11.83 15.40 4.91
C ALA A 198 12.13 16.50 3.88
N ALA A 199 13.28 16.44 3.20
CA ALA A 199 13.63 17.34 2.12
C ALA A 199 12.72 17.14 0.90
N TYR A 200 12.43 15.88 0.53
CA TYR A 200 11.51 15.56 -0.56
C TYR A 200 10.10 16.14 -0.32
N LEU A 201 9.55 16.01 0.89
CA LEU A 201 8.25 16.61 1.25
C LEU A 201 8.25 18.14 1.23
N LYS A 202 9.41 18.77 1.44
CA LYS A 202 9.58 20.23 1.33
C LYS A 202 9.88 20.70 -0.10
N SER A 203 10.24 19.79 -1.00
CA SER A 203 10.71 20.13 -2.34
C SER A 203 9.57 20.50 -3.29
N ASP A 204 9.88 21.30 -4.31
CA ASP A 204 8.96 21.55 -5.42
C ASP A 204 8.67 20.27 -6.23
N GLY A 205 9.48 19.23 -6.10
CA GLY A 205 9.22 17.92 -6.70
C GLY A 205 7.93 17.29 -6.19
N MET A 206 7.63 17.42 -4.89
CA MET A 206 6.34 17.00 -4.33
C MET A 206 5.20 17.84 -4.92
N ARG A 207 5.36 19.16 -5.03
CA ARG A 207 4.36 20.03 -5.69
C ARG A 207 4.10 19.60 -7.14
N ALA A 208 5.14 19.23 -7.87
CA ALA A 208 5.02 18.73 -9.24
C ALA A 208 4.36 17.35 -9.30
N GLU A 209 4.60 16.45 -8.34
CA GLU A 209 3.88 15.16 -8.28
C GLU A 209 2.41 15.36 -7.94
N LEU A 210 2.10 16.33 -7.07
CA LEU A 210 0.72 16.74 -6.79
C LEU A 210 0.06 17.40 -8.00
N ALA A 211 0.82 18.08 -8.85
CA ALA A 211 0.29 18.57 -10.12
C ALA A 211 -0.08 17.43 -11.10
N LYS A 212 0.38 16.19 -10.86
CA LYS A 212 -0.04 14.98 -11.59
C LYS A 212 -1.33 14.36 -11.03
N LEU A 213 -1.99 15.01 -10.07
CA LEU A 213 -3.32 14.62 -9.62
C LEU A 213 -4.30 14.57 -10.81
N PRO A 214 -5.38 13.78 -10.71
CA PRO A 214 -6.27 13.51 -11.83
C PRO A 214 -6.73 14.82 -12.49
N SER A 215 -6.26 15.04 -13.72
CA SER A 215 -6.86 16.02 -14.62
C SER A 215 -8.10 15.38 -15.21
N ALA A 216 -9.22 16.09 -15.14
CA ALA A 216 -10.43 15.68 -15.80
C ALA A 216 -10.40 16.29 -17.21
N THR A 217 -10.18 15.46 -18.22
CA THR A 217 -10.35 15.90 -19.61
C THR A 217 -11.82 15.76 -19.98
N ILE A 218 -12.51 16.89 -20.13
CA ILE A 218 -13.85 16.90 -20.69
C ILE A 218 -13.69 16.96 -22.20
N LYS A 219 -13.87 15.80 -22.83
CA LYS A 219 -13.72 15.64 -24.28
C LYS A 219 -14.72 16.51 -25.02
N ALA A 220 -14.25 17.14 -26.09
CA ALA A 220 -15.09 17.85 -27.04
C ALA A 220 -16.20 16.93 -27.56
N LYS A 221 -17.42 17.44 -27.60
CA LYS A 221 -18.56 16.79 -28.26
C LYS A 221 -18.92 17.59 -29.51
N ASP A 222 -19.01 16.88 -30.63
CA ASP A 222 -19.72 17.32 -31.82
C ASP A 222 -21.19 16.89 -31.64
N ASP A 223 -22.11 17.84 -31.63
CA ASP A 223 -23.54 17.56 -31.51
C ASP A 223 -24.18 17.23 -32.87
N GLY A 224 -23.39 17.22 -33.95
CA GLY A 224 -23.85 16.94 -35.31
C GLY A 224 -24.79 18.02 -35.86
N SER A 225 -24.99 19.13 -35.14
CA SER A 225 -25.98 20.15 -35.50
C SER A 225 -25.42 21.21 -36.46
N GLY A 226 -24.14 21.11 -36.84
CA GLY A 226 -23.45 22.12 -37.66
C GLY A 226 -23.23 23.46 -36.95
N SER A 227 -23.46 23.54 -35.64
CA SER A 227 -23.39 24.78 -34.85
C SER A 227 -22.02 25.07 -34.23
N GLY A 228 -20.98 24.37 -34.70
CA GLY A 228 -19.60 24.48 -34.21
C GLY A 228 -19.22 23.36 -33.23
N ILE A 229 -17.92 23.05 -33.19
CA ILE A 229 -17.36 22.03 -32.28
C ILE A 229 -17.05 22.70 -30.93
N THR A 230 -17.34 22.01 -29.83
CA THR A 230 -16.93 22.49 -28.49
C THR A 230 -15.42 22.34 -28.32
N PRO A 231 -14.73 23.27 -27.63
CA PRO A 231 -13.32 23.09 -27.30
C PRO A 231 -13.10 21.78 -26.55
N GLU A 232 -11.95 21.14 -26.76
CA GLU A 232 -11.45 20.19 -25.77
C GLU A 232 -11.04 20.99 -24.51
N ILE A 233 -11.73 20.71 -23.40
CA ILE A 233 -11.49 21.37 -22.13
C ILE A 233 -10.60 20.46 -21.31
N ILE A 234 -9.40 20.94 -21.00
CA ILE A 234 -8.49 20.29 -20.07
C ILE A 234 -8.74 20.98 -18.73
N ALA A 235 -9.63 20.38 -17.94
CA ALA A 235 -9.90 20.83 -16.59
C ALA A 235 -8.86 20.22 -15.65
N GLN A 236 -7.95 21.07 -15.17
CA GLN A 236 -7.06 20.72 -14.09
C GLN A 236 -7.80 21.00 -12.78
N VAL A 237 -8.17 19.93 -12.07
CA VAL A 237 -8.74 20.07 -10.74
C VAL A 237 -7.60 20.50 -9.82
N ILE A 238 -7.59 21.78 -9.43
CA ILE A 238 -6.68 22.27 -8.40
C ILE A 238 -7.28 21.85 -7.07
N THR A 239 -6.92 20.65 -6.66
CA THR A 239 -7.27 20.18 -5.33
C THR A 239 -6.57 21.08 -4.31
N GLN A 240 -7.33 21.74 -3.43
CA GLN A 240 -6.77 22.54 -2.35
C GLN A 240 -5.96 21.62 -1.41
N ARG A 241 -4.65 21.56 -1.68
CA ARG A 241 -3.61 20.77 -1.02
C ARG A 241 -3.83 19.24 -1.06
N PRO A 242 -2.76 18.44 -1.11
CA PRO A 242 -2.84 17.05 -0.70
C PRO A 242 -3.50 16.98 0.68
N HIS A 243 -4.28 15.93 0.90
CA HIS A 243 -4.70 15.54 2.23
C HIS A 243 -3.44 15.25 3.05
N VAL A 244 -2.86 16.29 3.65
CA VAL A 244 -1.97 16.12 4.79
C VAL A 244 -2.83 15.44 5.83
N VAL A 245 -2.41 14.26 6.27
CA VAL A 245 -3.09 13.53 7.32
C VAL A 245 -2.50 14.07 8.63
N PRO A 246 -3.19 14.97 9.35
CA PRO A 246 -2.61 15.59 10.54
C PRO A 246 -2.38 14.53 11.62
N GLU A 247 -3.33 13.61 11.75
CA GLU A 247 -3.33 12.60 12.80
C GLU A 247 -3.91 11.26 12.32
N GLY A 248 -3.52 10.21 13.02
CA GLY A 248 -4.10 8.88 12.94
C GLY A 248 -4.14 8.24 14.32
N HIS A 249 -4.98 7.23 14.49
CA HIS A 249 -5.13 6.52 15.76
C HIS A 249 -4.63 5.07 15.61
N LEU A 250 -3.84 4.59 16.57
CA LEU A 250 -3.33 3.23 16.61
C LEU A 250 -3.83 2.54 17.87
N TYR A 251 -4.46 1.38 17.72
CA TYR A 251 -4.94 0.57 18.83
C TYR A 251 -4.06 -0.68 18.96
N ILE A 252 -3.55 -0.95 20.16
CA ILE A 252 -2.72 -2.12 20.45
C ILE A 252 -3.32 -2.96 21.57
N SER A 253 -3.21 -4.28 21.47
CA SER A 253 -3.82 -5.23 22.41
C SER A 253 -2.89 -6.42 22.66
N PRO A 254 -2.78 -6.92 23.90
CA PRO A 254 -1.95 -8.08 24.18
C PRO A 254 -2.45 -9.36 23.50
N ALA A 255 -3.75 -9.43 23.16
CA ALA A 255 -4.34 -10.55 22.44
C ALA A 255 -3.87 -10.66 20.98
N HIS A 256 -3.32 -9.57 20.44
CA HIS A 256 -2.83 -9.47 19.07
C HIS A 256 -1.30 -9.39 18.99
N LYS A 257 -0.59 -9.93 19.99
CA LYS A 257 0.87 -10.11 19.93
C LYS A 257 1.19 -11.18 18.88
N ILE A 258 1.90 -10.82 17.82
CA ILE A 258 2.23 -11.74 16.71
C ILE A 258 3.69 -12.21 16.73
N GLY A 259 4.57 -11.55 17.47
CA GLY A 259 5.96 -12.00 17.57
C GLY A 259 6.79 -11.30 18.64
N VAL A 260 7.90 -11.94 19.02
CA VAL A 260 8.95 -11.37 19.87
C VAL A 260 10.29 -11.58 19.18
N GLY A 261 10.97 -10.48 18.89
CA GLY A 261 12.36 -10.49 18.45
C GLY A 261 13.32 -10.25 19.62
N HIS A 262 14.61 -10.40 19.35
CA HIS A 262 15.66 -10.11 20.34
C HIS A 262 15.67 -8.66 20.81
N HIS A 263 15.21 -7.74 19.95
CA HIS A 263 15.28 -6.29 20.11
C HIS A 263 13.91 -5.61 20.08
N SER A 264 12.83 -6.40 19.91
CA SER A 264 11.51 -5.83 19.65
C SER A 264 10.37 -6.78 20.00
N VAL A 265 9.17 -6.22 20.15
CA VAL A 265 7.91 -6.97 20.22
C VAL A 265 7.01 -6.49 19.09
N VAL A 266 6.29 -7.41 18.44
CA VAL A 266 5.43 -7.10 17.30
C VAL A 266 3.98 -7.43 17.65
N TYR A 267 3.10 -6.47 17.37
CA TYR A 267 1.66 -6.61 17.51
C TYR A 267 0.99 -6.43 16.14
N GLU A 268 -0.06 -7.20 15.87
CA GLU A 268 -1.06 -6.80 14.89
C GLU A 268 -1.90 -5.68 15.53
N ALA A 269 -1.87 -4.50 14.93
CA ALA A 269 -2.55 -3.32 15.43
C ALA A 269 -3.67 -2.90 14.48
N GLU A 270 -4.76 -2.35 15.02
CA GLU A 270 -5.73 -1.60 14.21
C GLU A 270 -5.25 -0.16 14.07
N TRP A 271 -5.14 0.29 12.82
CA TRP A 271 -4.72 1.63 12.46
C TRP A 271 -5.87 2.36 11.78
N GLU A 272 -6.32 3.42 12.40
CA GLU A 272 -7.42 4.24 11.93
C GLU A 272 -6.88 5.55 11.35
N LEU A 273 -7.25 5.81 10.10
CA LEU A 273 -6.80 6.95 9.32
C LEU A 273 -7.99 7.73 8.78
N SER A 274 -7.73 8.94 8.30
CA SER A 274 -8.71 9.63 7.47
C SER A 274 -9.06 8.77 6.26
N ARG A 275 -10.34 8.64 5.95
CA ARG A 275 -10.81 7.81 4.83
C ARG A 275 -10.14 8.19 3.50
N PRO A 276 -9.94 9.50 3.17
CA PRO A 276 -9.22 9.92 1.96
C PRO A 276 -7.76 9.45 1.84
N ALA A 277 -7.13 9.05 2.95
CA ALA A 277 -5.76 8.52 2.93
C ALA A 277 -5.70 7.09 2.39
N LEU A 278 -6.80 6.35 2.51
CA LEU A 278 -6.91 4.93 2.13
C LEU A 278 -7.77 4.73 0.89
N ILE A 279 -8.80 5.56 0.74
CA ILE A 279 -9.78 5.45 -0.34
C ILE A 279 -9.77 6.77 -1.07
N PRO A 280 -9.43 6.79 -2.38
CA PRO A 280 -9.46 8.01 -3.15
C PRO A 280 -10.82 8.70 -3.00
N SER A 281 -10.78 9.97 -2.61
CA SER A 281 -11.98 10.80 -2.65
C SER A 281 -12.53 10.81 -4.08
N GLU A 282 -13.85 10.80 -4.23
CA GLU A 282 -14.50 11.00 -5.52
C GLU A 282 -14.95 12.46 -5.65
N PHE A 283 -14.78 13.04 -6.83
CA PHE A 283 -15.42 14.31 -7.16
C PHE A 283 -16.80 14.04 -7.74
N CYS A 284 -17.76 14.87 -7.36
CA CYS A 284 -19.05 14.86 -8.03
C CYS A 284 -18.88 15.40 -9.45
N LEU A 285 -19.14 14.54 -10.45
CA LEU A 285 -19.07 14.92 -11.86
C LEU A 285 -20.03 16.07 -12.21
N GLU A 286 -21.19 16.15 -11.58
CA GLU A 286 -22.15 17.24 -11.82
C GLU A 286 -21.59 18.57 -11.29
N CYS A 287 -21.07 18.64 -10.06
CA CYS A 287 -20.41 19.84 -9.54
C CYS A 287 -19.16 20.24 -10.36
N LEU A 288 -18.38 19.25 -10.81
CA LEU A 288 -17.24 19.47 -11.68
C LEU A 288 -17.67 20.15 -12.98
N VAL A 289 -18.74 19.66 -13.60
CA VAL A 289 -19.29 20.23 -14.84
C VAL A 289 -19.86 21.62 -14.62
N GLU A 290 -20.58 21.86 -13.52
CA GLU A 290 -21.12 23.18 -13.17
C GLU A 290 -20.01 24.23 -13.05
N GLU A 291 -18.93 23.90 -12.34
CA GLU A 291 -17.81 24.83 -12.18
C GLU A 291 -17.06 25.07 -13.50
N VAL A 292 -16.92 24.03 -14.34
CA VAL A 292 -16.36 24.18 -15.68
C VAL A 292 -17.18 25.17 -16.50
N VAL A 293 -18.51 25.03 -16.49
CA VAL A 293 -19.42 25.94 -17.20
C VAL A 293 -19.26 27.37 -16.68
N GLU A 294 -19.25 27.56 -15.35
CA GLU A 294 -19.10 28.88 -14.73
C GLU A 294 -17.77 29.54 -15.11
N LYS A 295 -16.64 28.81 -15.01
CA LYS A 295 -15.32 29.34 -15.35
C LYS A 295 -15.14 29.60 -16.84
N MET A 296 -15.71 28.76 -17.70
CA MET A 296 -15.75 29.01 -19.14
C MET A 296 -16.52 30.29 -19.46
N GLN A 297 -17.71 30.47 -18.88
CA GLN A 297 -18.49 31.70 -19.08
C GLN A 297 -17.75 32.93 -18.55
N GLY A 298 -17.08 32.82 -17.39
CA GLY A 298 -16.24 33.88 -16.85
C GLY A 298 -15.09 34.28 -17.77
N LYS A 299 -14.34 33.32 -18.32
CA LYS A 299 -13.27 33.59 -19.30
C LYS A 299 -13.81 34.25 -20.58
N HIS A 300 -14.99 33.83 -21.02
CA HIS A 300 -15.65 34.37 -22.22
C HIS A 300 -16.03 35.83 -22.02
N MET A 301 -16.67 36.15 -20.90
CA MET A 301 -17.05 37.52 -20.57
C MET A 301 -15.85 38.46 -20.43
N ARG A 302 -14.65 37.94 -20.11
CA ARG A 302 -13.40 38.71 -20.05
C ARG A 302 -12.62 38.79 -21.37
N GLY A 303 -13.07 38.09 -22.42
CA GLY A 303 -12.35 38.04 -23.70
C GLY A 303 -11.03 37.26 -23.63
N GLU A 304 -10.91 36.31 -22.70
CA GLU A 304 -9.69 35.52 -22.48
C GLU A 304 -9.62 34.27 -23.37
N PHE A 305 -10.62 34.07 -24.25
CA PHE A 305 -10.58 32.94 -25.17
C PHE A 305 -9.59 33.19 -26.32
N PRO A 306 -8.74 32.20 -26.64
CA PRO A 306 -7.68 32.36 -27.62
C PRO A 306 -8.16 32.63 -29.05
N TYR A 307 -9.47 32.55 -29.32
CA TYR A 307 -10.06 32.71 -30.65
C TYR A 307 -10.98 33.94 -30.81
N GLU A 308 -11.15 34.79 -29.79
CA GLU A 308 -12.03 35.96 -29.90
C GLU A 308 -11.42 37.17 -30.61
N ASN A 309 -10.09 37.16 -30.87
CA ASN A 309 -9.40 38.30 -31.50
C ASN A 309 -9.58 38.39 -33.03
N CYS A 310 -10.34 37.48 -33.67
CA CYS A 310 -10.28 37.32 -35.12
C CYS A 310 -11.29 38.16 -35.93
N TYR A 311 -12.44 38.56 -35.39
CA TYR A 311 -13.44 39.33 -36.17
C TYR A 311 -14.21 40.35 -35.32
N GLY A 312 -14.24 41.60 -35.78
CA GLY A 312 -14.74 42.80 -35.10
C GLY A 312 -16.00 42.66 -34.21
N ALA A 313 -15.76 42.67 -32.90
CA ALA A 313 -16.44 43.32 -31.75
C ALA A 313 -17.99 43.52 -31.69
N THR A 314 -18.82 43.06 -32.63
CA THR A 314 -20.21 43.54 -32.72
C THR A 314 -21.29 42.50 -32.43
N GLN A 315 -20.95 41.24 -32.15
CA GLN A 315 -21.93 40.21 -31.78
C GLN A 315 -21.60 39.58 -30.43
N ARG A 316 -21.93 40.29 -29.34
CA ARG A 316 -22.16 39.66 -28.03
C ARG A 316 -23.51 38.93 -28.10
N SER A 317 -23.54 37.78 -28.77
CA SER A 317 -24.73 36.94 -28.78
C SER A 317 -25.04 36.47 -27.35
N ALA A 318 -26.32 36.48 -26.98
CA ALA A 318 -26.77 36.10 -25.65
C ALA A 318 -26.70 34.57 -25.50
N TYR A 319 -25.58 34.04 -25.00
CA TYR A 319 -25.50 32.65 -24.58
C TYR A 319 -26.51 32.39 -23.45
N ARG A 320 -27.15 31.23 -23.47
CA ARG A 320 -28.01 30.81 -22.36
C ARG A 320 -27.15 30.50 -21.15
N ALA A 321 -27.55 31.02 -19.98
CA ALA A 321 -26.93 30.67 -18.72
C ALA A 321 -26.91 29.14 -18.56
N GLY A 322 -25.77 28.60 -18.11
CA GLY A 322 -25.56 27.15 -17.96
C GLY A 322 -25.04 26.38 -19.18
N GLU A 323 -24.83 27.00 -20.35
CA GLU A 323 -24.26 26.30 -21.52
C GLU A 323 -22.76 26.63 -21.70
N ILE A 324 -21.98 25.64 -22.16
CA ILE A 324 -20.57 25.84 -22.57
C ILE A 324 -20.56 26.64 -23.88
N PRO A 325 -19.81 27.76 -23.99
CA PRO A 325 -19.69 28.51 -25.23
C PRO A 325 -19.17 27.61 -26.36
N LYS A 326 -19.90 27.56 -27.48
CA LYS A 326 -19.48 26.86 -28.70
C LYS A 326 -18.44 27.70 -29.45
N MET A 327 -17.52 27.06 -30.17
CA MET A 327 -16.63 27.80 -31.07
C MET A 327 -17.40 28.34 -32.27
N ASP A 328 -16.94 29.48 -32.78
CA ASP A 328 -17.32 29.93 -34.10
C ASP A 328 -16.96 28.81 -35.12
N PRO A 329 -17.88 28.40 -36.02
CA PRO A 329 -17.60 27.40 -37.05
C PRO A 329 -16.38 27.70 -37.92
N SER A 330 -15.91 28.95 -37.96
CA SER A 330 -14.69 29.37 -38.66
C SER A 330 -13.38 28.99 -37.95
N VAL A 331 -13.42 28.64 -36.66
CA VAL A 331 -12.27 28.11 -35.93
C VAL A 331 -12.08 26.65 -36.33
N ALA A 332 -10.94 26.34 -36.95
CA ALA A 332 -10.61 24.98 -37.38
C ALA A 332 -10.39 24.06 -36.17
N ALA A 333 -11.47 23.52 -35.63
CA ALA A 333 -11.46 22.34 -34.80
C ALA A 333 -11.85 21.13 -35.67
N SER A 334 -11.20 20.00 -35.49
CA SER A 334 -11.61 18.75 -36.13
C SER A 334 -11.48 17.58 -35.15
N ILE A 335 -12.49 16.72 -35.16
CA ILE A 335 -12.47 15.45 -34.45
C ILE A 335 -12.32 14.36 -35.51
N ARG A 336 -11.21 13.63 -35.46
CA ARG A 336 -10.98 12.45 -36.30
C ARG A 336 -11.04 11.20 -35.44
N TRP A 337 -11.68 10.16 -35.94
CA TRP A 337 -11.68 8.86 -35.31
C TRP A 337 -10.73 7.94 -36.05
N SER A 338 -9.89 7.20 -35.32
CA SER A 338 -9.16 6.06 -35.87
C SER A 338 -9.63 4.80 -35.17
N GLU A 339 -9.95 3.77 -35.94
CA GLU A 339 -10.28 2.45 -35.41
C GLU A 339 -9.07 1.54 -35.55
N GLN A 340 -8.63 0.95 -34.44
CA GLN A 340 -7.66 -0.12 -34.43
C GLN A 340 -8.39 -1.41 -34.06
N VAL A 341 -8.47 -2.35 -35.00
CA VAL A 341 -9.04 -3.67 -34.75
C VAL A 341 -7.92 -4.57 -34.25
N ILE A 342 -8.01 -4.99 -32.99
CA ILE A 342 -7.22 -6.10 -32.48
C ILE A 342 -7.94 -7.37 -32.94
N PRO A 343 -7.36 -8.17 -33.86
CA PRO A 343 -8.03 -9.34 -34.39
C PRO A 343 -8.25 -10.39 -33.29
N GLU A 344 -9.28 -11.21 -33.48
CA GLU A 344 -9.53 -12.36 -32.63
C GLU A 344 -8.29 -13.25 -32.60
N MET A 345 -7.80 -13.55 -31.40
CA MET A 345 -6.61 -14.37 -31.22
C MET A 345 -7.00 -15.64 -30.46
N THR A 346 -6.81 -16.79 -31.09
CA THR A 346 -6.93 -18.09 -30.45
C THR A 346 -5.55 -18.49 -29.93
N VAL A 347 -5.37 -18.41 -28.61
CA VAL A 347 -4.12 -18.85 -27.98
C VAL A 347 -4.27 -20.32 -27.60
N VAL A 348 -3.40 -21.16 -28.16
CA VAL A 348 -3.28 -22.57 -27.77
C VAL A 348 -2.33 -22.63 -26.59
N MET A 349 -2.85 -22.94 -25.40
CA MET A 349 -2.03 -23.21 -24.24
C MET A 349 -1.65 -24.70 -24.24
N PRO A 350 -0.39 -25.08 -24.45
CA PRO A 350 0.03 -26.46 -24.18
C PRO A 350 -0.04 -26.69 -22.67
N GLN A 351 -0.82 -27.68 -22.23
CA GLN A 351 -0.73 -28.14 -20.84
C GLN A 351 0.54 -28.98 -20.67
N PRO A 352 1.42 -28.63 -19.73
CA PRO A 352 2.57 -29.47 -19.42
C PRO A 352 2.07 -30.71 -18.64
N GLY A 353 2.26 -31.90 -19.22
CA GLY A 353 2.34 -33.13 -18.42
C GLY A 353 1.19 -34.14 -18.46
N LYS A 354 0.24 -34.10 -19.41
CA LYS A 354 -0.66 -35.24 -19.64
C LYS A 354 -0.79 -35.60 -21.10
N ASP A 355 -0.56 -36.87 -21.38
CA ASP A 355 -0.73 -37.49 -22.69
C ASP A 355 -2.06 -37.10 -23.32
N ASP A 356 -1.92 -36.35 -24.41
CA ASP A 356 -2.77 -36.32 -25.59
C ASP A 356 -4.28 -36.54 -25.34
N LYS A 357 -5.06 -35.45 -25.21
CA LYS A 357 -6.37 -35.31 -25.91
C LYS A 357 -7.20 -34.04 -25.71
N SER A 358 -6.84 -33.06 -24.87
CA SER A 358 -7.62 -31.81 -24.82
C SER A 358 -6.74 -30.58 -24.83
N GLN A 359 -6.54 -30.00 -26.02
CA GLN A 359 -6.07 -28.62 -26.15
C GLN A 359 -7.21 -27.69 -25.71
N GLN A 360 -6.94 -26.83 -24.72
CA GLN A 360 -7.88 -25.81 -24.30
C GLN A 360 -7.57 -24.53 -25.10
N TYR A 361 -8.52 -24.09 -25.91
CA TYR A 361 -8.40 -22.87 -26.70
C TYR A 361 -9.03 -21.72 -25.91
N PHE A 362 -8.27 -20.65 -25.69
CA PHE A 362 -8.84 -19.39 -25.25
C PHE A 362 -8.91 -18.46 -26.46
N THR A 363 -10.13 -18.21 -26.91
CA THR A 363 -10.42 -17.21 -27.92
C THR A 363 -10.61 -15.87 -27.23
N ARG A 364 -9.67 -14.94 -27.42
CA ARG A 364 -9.94 -13.55 -27.08
C ARG A 364 -10.78 -12.94 -28.22
N PRO A 365 -11.99 -12.44 -27.94
CA PRO A 365 -12.81 -11.79 -28.96
C PRO A 365 -12.03 -10.60 -29.54
N SER A 366 -12.28 -10.29 -30.81
CA SER A 366 -11.71 -9.09 -31.42
C SER A 366 -12.13 -7.84 -30.63
N GLU A 367 -11.16 -6.97 -30.37
CA GLU A 367 -11.38 -5.71 -29.65
C GLU A 367 -11.17 -4.56 -30.63
N VAL A 368 -12.20 -3.72 -30.82
CA VAL A 368 -12.07 -2.51 -31.64
C VAL A 368 -11.78 -1.34 -30.72
N ILE A 369 -10.53 -0.89 -30.71
CA ILE A 369 -10.12 0.31 -30.00
C ILE A 369 -10.41 1.53 -30.88
N ARG A 370 -11.37 2.37 -30.46
CA ARG A 370 -11.67 3.65 -31.11
C ARG A 370 -10.89 4.77 -30.43
N THR A 371 -9.91 5.32 -31.13
CA THR A 371 -9.14 6.48 -30.65
C THR A 371 -9.68 7.76 -31.27
N GLN A 372 -10.04 8.72 -30.42
CA GLN A 372 -10.47 10.06 -30.81
C GLN A 372 -9.25 10.98 -30.87
N HIS A 373 -9.01 11.59 -32.03
CA HIS A 373 -7.98 12.61 -32.25
C HIS A 373 -8.67 13.97 -32.36
N TYR A 374 -8.39 14.87 -31.42
CA TYR A 374 -8.88 16.24 -31.45
C TYR A 374 -7.75 17.18 -31.89
N GLU A 375 -7.97 17.89 -33.01
CA GLU A 375 -7.13 18.98 -33.49
C GLU A 375 -7.91 20.28 -33.32
N GLY A 376 -7.57 21.10 -32.32
CA GLY A 376 -8.24 22.36 -32.05
C GLY A 376 -7.72 23.06 -30.80
N PRO A 377 -8.31 24.21 -30.42
CA PRO A 377 -7.94 24.93 -29.21
C PRO A 377 -8.22 24.08 -27.96
N LYS A 378 -7.28 24.11 -27.02
CA LYS A 378 -7.41 23.46 -25.70
C LYS A 378 -7.54 24.55 -24.65
N VAL A 379 -8.59 24.46 -23.82
CA VAL A 379 -8.80 25.43 -22.74
C VAL A 379 -8.38 24.78 -21.44
N ALA A 380 -7.31 25.31 -20.82
CA ALA A 380 -6.93 24.94 -19.47
C ALA A 380 -7.81 25.70 -18.47
N LEU A 381 -8.46 24.95 -17.57
CA LEU A 381 -9.23 25.51 -16.46
C LEU A 381 -8.66 25.00 -15.14
N ASP A 382 -8.45 25.93 -14.23
CA ASP A 382 -8.13 25.64 -12.84
C ASP A 382 -9.46 25.53 -12.09
N LEU A 383 -9.85 24.34 -11.66
CA LEU A 383 -11.10 24.13 -10.93
C LEU A 383 -10.82 24.07 -9.42
N ASP A 384 -11.66 24.74 -8.65
CA ASP A 384 -11.69 24.79 -7.18
C ASP A 384 -12.86 23.94 -6.67
N VAL A 385 -13.04 22.75 -7.28
CA VAL A 385 -14.10 21.84 -6.87
C VAL A 385 -13.72 21.34 -5.49
N LYS A 386 -14.58 21.62 -4.51
CA LYS A 386 -14.44 21.05 -3.18
C LYS A 386 -14.59 19.53 -3.29
N TRP A 387 -13.54 18.82 -2.91
CA TRP A 387 -13.62 17.39 -2.68
C TRP A 387 -14.82 17.10 -1.78
N GLN A 388 -15.55 16.05 -2.14
CA GLN A 388 -16.63 15.54 -1.32
C GLN A 388 -15.97 14.75 -0.19
N ILE A 389 -15.44 15.48 0.80
CA ILE A 389 -14.85 14.89 2.00
C ILE A 389 -16.01 14.66 2.95
N PRO A 390 -16.34 13.40 3.29
CA PRO A 390 -17.36 13.12 4.29
C PRO A 390 -17.16 13.97 5.55
N ALA A 391 -15.90 14.13 5.98
CA ALA A 391 -15.49 14.83 7.20
C ALA A 391 -16.04 16.24 7.40
N ASN A 392 -16.29 16.96 6.31
CA ASN A 392 -16.77 18.34 6.38
C ASN A 392 -18.30 18.44 6.38
N GLY A 393 -19.01 17.31 6.30
CA GLY A 393 -20.48 17.25 6.37
C GLY A 393 -21.22 17.86 5.17
N THR A 394 -20.51 18.32 4.14
CA THR A 394 -21.12 18.91 2.94
C THR A 394 -20.98 17.95 1.77
N PHE A 395 -21.93 17.02 1.65
CA PHE A 395 -22.15 16.31 0.40
C PHE A 395 -22.92 17.22 -0.55
N CYS A 396 -22.54 17.24 -1.82
CA CYS A 396 -23.33 17.91 -2.84
C CYS A 396 -24.62 17.13 -3.09
N ALA A 397 -25.69 17.84 -3.42
CA ALA A 397 -27.01 17.25 -3.67
C ALA A 397 -27.04 16.24 -4.83
N HIS A 398 -26.01 16.27 -5.68
CA HIS A 398 -25.86 15.43 -6.87
C HIS A 398 -25.44 13.99 -6.57
N LEU A 399 -24.75 13.73 -5.44
CA LEU A 399 -24.41 12.38 -5.03
C LEU A 399 -25.65 11.71 -4.42
N LYS A 400 -26.40 10.98 -5.26
CA LYS A 400 -27.66 10.30 -4.89
C LYS A 400 -27.51 9.11 -3.93
N ALA A 401 -26.28 8.63 -3.72
CA ALA A 401 -26.02 7.59 -2.73
C ALA A 401 -25.85 8.22 -1.35
N PRO A 402 -26.27 7.59 -0.24
CA PRO A 402 -25.78 7.97 1.07
C PRO A 402 -24.30 7.63 1.05
N ALA A 403 -23.47 8.61 0.69
CA ALA A 403 -22.04 8.51 0.91
C ALA A 403 -21.90 8.12 2.37
N ARG A 404 -21.37 6.92 2.62
CA ARG A 404 -21.24 6.42 3.98
C ARG A 404 -20.56 7.50 4.79
N GLU A 405 -21.23 7.93 5.85
CA GLU A 405 -20.86 9.11 6.65
C GLU A 405 -19.53 8.92 7.40
N LEU A 406 -18.76 7.87 7.11
CA LEU A 406 -17.50 7.57 7.75
C LEU A 406 -16.39 8.46 7.20
N HIS A 407 -15.80 9.22 8.11
CA HIS A 407 -14.70 10.14 7.83
C HIS A 407 -13.34 9.47 8.00
N THR A 408 -13.32 8.35 8.71
CA THR A 408 -12.16 7.53 9.00
C THR A 408 -12.38 6.12 8.48
N ALA A 409 -11.29 5.37 8.31
CA ALA A 409 -11.32 3.96 7.99
C ALA A 409 -10.25 3.22 8.81
N LYS A 410 -10.55 1.98 9.19
CA LYS A 410 -9.66 1.10 9.96
C LYS A 410 -9.03 0.05 9.06
N VAL A 411 -7.72 -0.12 9.21
CA VAL A 411 -6.95 -1.21 8.58
C VAL A 411 -6.09 -1.89 9.64
N ARG A 412 -5.55 -3.08 9.33
CA ARG A 412 -4.58 -3.78 10.17
C ARG A 412 -3.16 -3.60 9.64
N VAL A 413 -2.22 -3.40 10.56
CA VAL A 413 -0.78 -3.26 10.30
C VAL A 413 0.02 -4.04 11.35
N ALA A 414 1.29 -4.33 11.05
CA ALA A 414 2.25 -4.79 12.05
C ALA A 414 2.87 -3.57 12.75
N ALA A 415 2.66 -3.46 14.07
CA ALA A 415 3.29 -2.46 14.93
C ALA A 415 4.47 -3.10 15.68
N LYS A 416 5.69 -2.70 15.32
CA LYS A 416 6.93 -3.15 15.95
C LYS A 416 7.39 -2.12 16.98
N LEU A 417 7.57 -2.58 18.21
CA LEU A 417 8.01 -1.80 19.37
C LEU A 417 9.44 -2.18 19.75
N SER A 418 10.29 -1.21 20.04
CA SER A 418 11.66 -1.41 20.52
C SER A 418 11.70 -1.75 22.01
N ILE A 419 12.69 -2.53 22.43
CA ILE A 419 13.03 -2.71 23.85
C ILE A 419 13.72 -1.44 24.38
N GLU A 420 13.54 -1.15 25.67
CA GLU A 420 14.20 -0.03 26.35
C GLU A 420 15.71 0.03 26.07
N HIS A 421 16.19 1.22 25.71
CA HIS A 421 17.57 1.54 25.34
C HIS A 421 18.12 0.85 24.08
N ASP A 422 17.26 0.23 23.28
CA ASP A 422 17.67 -0.38 22.02
C ASP A 422 17.52 0.61 20.84
N LEU A 423 18.60 0.77 20.07
CA LEU A 423 18.65 1.62 18.87
C LEU A 423 18.36 0.83 17.58
N HIS A 424 18.12 -0.48 17.65
CA HIS A 424 17.91 -1.35 16.50
C HIS A 424 16.69 -0.95 15.68
N LEU A 425 15.58 -0.58 16.32
CA LEU A 425 14.36 -0.19 15.61
C LEU A 425 14.54 1.11 14.80
N GLY A 426 15.23 2.10 15.38
CA GLY A 426 15.53 3.36 14.68
C GLY A 426 16.40 3.13 13.44
N ARG A 427 17.46 2.29 13.57
CA ARG A 427 18.30 1.90 12.43
C ARG A 427 17.50 1.18 11.34
N GLU A 428 16.62 0.26 11.74
CA GLU A 428 15.76 -0.47 10.82
C GLU A 428 14.82 0.48 10.05
N ALA A 429 14.21 1.45 10.74
CA ALA A 429 13.38 2.47 10.11
C ALA A 429 14.15 3.35 9.11
N GLU A 430 15.40 3.70 9.42
CA GLU A 430 16.28 4.41 8.47
C GLU A 430 16.55 3.57 7.22
N ARG A 431 16.70 2.24 7.36
CA ARG A 431 16.89 1.34 6.21
C ARG A 431 15.68 1.31 5.30
N TYR A 432 14.48 1.11 5.85
CA TYR A 432 13.24 1.16 5.07
C TYR A 432 13.09 2.45 4.26
N GLN A 433 13.44 3.59 4.87
CA GLN A 433 13.39 4.89 4.20
C GLN A 433 14.46 5.08 3.12
N SER A 434 15.52 4.28 3.14
CA SER A 434 16.63 4.34 2.18
C SER A 434 16.55 3.32 1.04
N PHE A 435 15.68 2.32 1.18
CA PHE A 435 15.56 1.25 0.19
C PHE A 435 15.02 1.79 -1.14
N PRO A 436 15.54 1.29 -2.27
CA PRO A 436 14.94 1.52 -3.57
C PRO A 436 13.47 1.09 -3.57
N GLN A 437 12.61 1.90 -4.19
CA GLN A 437 11.17 1.69 -4.20
C GLN A 437 10.78 0.28 -4.71
N HIS A 438 11.49 -0.26 -5.70
CA HIS A 438 11.18 -1.57 -6.29
C HIS A 438 11.34 -2.75 -5.32
N LEU A 439 12.10 -2.61 -4.22
CA LEU A 439 12.19 -3.67 -3.20
C LEU A 439 10.87 -3.88 -2.45
N SER A 440 10.03 -2.84 -2.38
CA SER A 440 8.69 -2.90 -1.79
C SER A 440 7.59 -3.13 -2.84
N GLU A 441 7.91 -3.24 -4.12
CA GLU A 441 6.90 -3.36 -5.19
C GLU A 441 6.78 -4.80 -5.67
N HIS A 442 5.57 -5.19 -6.07
CA HIS A 442 5.35 -6.43 -6.80
C HIS A 442 5.40 -6.15 -8.30
N TRP A 443 6.07 -7.01 -9.04
CA TRP A 443 6.17 -6.90 -10.49
C TRP A 443 5.69 -8.19 -11.15
N SER A 444 5.10 -8.07 -12.34
CA SER A 444 4.70 -9.22 -13.13
C SER A 444 5.93 -9.95 -13.69
N GLY A 445 5.84 -11.27 -13.82
CA GLY A 445 6.86 -12.09 -14.44
C GLY A 445 7.86 -12.67 -13.43
N TYR A 446 8.96 -13.19 -13.97
CA TYR A 446 9.97 -13.93 -13.23
C TYR A 446 11.34 -13.29 -13.36
N ASN A 447 12.25 -13.64 -12.46
CA ASN A 447 13.65 -13.26 -12.50
C ASN A 447 14.54 -14.51 -12.45
N ILE A 448 15.65 -14.50 -13.17
CA ILE A 448 16.72 -15.49 -13.01
C ILE A 448 17.88 -14.74 -12.36
N ILE A 449 18.13 -15.03 -11.08
CA ILE A 449 19.15 -14.32 -10.30
C ILE A 449 20.26 -15.28 -9.85
N PRO A 450 21.49 -15.15 -10.38
CA PRO A 450 22.61 -15.97 -9.93
C PRO A 450 22.81 -15.87 -8.40
N PRO A 451 23.12 -16.98 -7.72
CA PRO A 451 23.45 -18.30 -8.26
C PRO A 451 22.26 -19.19 -8.64
N LEU A 452 21.02 -18.74 -8.47
CA LEU A 452 19.83 -19.50 -8.88
C LEU A 452 19.76 -19.60 -10.40
N GLN A 453 19.41 -20.79 -10.89
CA GLN A 453 19.28 -21.07 -12.32
C GLN A 453 17.81 -21.07 -12.76
N ASN A 454 16.91 -21.33 -11.82
CA ASN A 454 15.49 -21.38 -12.07
C ASN A 454 14.84 -20.00 -11.93
N PRO A 455 13.77 -19.73 -12.72
CA PRO A 455 13.04 -18.49 -12.64
C PRO A 455 12.20 -18.41 -11.35
N VAL A 456 12.35 -17.31 -10.61
CA VAL A 456 11.58 -17.02 -9.39
C VAL A 456 10.63 -15.84 -9.60
N PRO A 457 9.44 -15.81 -8.97
CA PRO A 457 8.52 -14.68 -9.09
C PRO A 457 9.14 -13.34 -8.65
N LEU A 458 8.77 -12.26 -9.34
CA LEU A 458 9.19 -10.89 -9.01
C LEU A 458 8.32 -10.23 -7.91
N GLY A 459 8.12 -10.92 -6.78
CA GLY A 459 7.42 -10.37 -5.62
C GLY A 459 8.23 -9.30 -4.87
N ALA A 460 7.60 -8.48 -4.03
CA ALA A 460 8.34 -7.54 -3.18
C ALA A 460 9.31 -8.28 -2.24
N VAL A 461 10.50 -7.72 -2.03
CA VAL A 461 11.56 -8.25 -1.16
C VAL A 461 11.34 -7.84 0.28
N VAL A 462 10.94 -6.58 0.51
CA VAL A 462 10.75 -5.99 1.84
C VAL A 462 9.28 -5.59 2.05
N PRO A 463 8.79 -5.59 3.31
CA PRO A 463 7.46 -5.10 3.66
C PRO A 463 7.21 -3.67 3.19
N GLN A 464 5.93 -3.30 2.99
CA GLN A 464 5.57 -1.88 2.95
C GLN A 464 5.91 -1.19 4.28
N PHE A 465 6.43 0.04 4.19
CA PHE A 465 6.75 0.88 5.34
C PHE A 465 5.69 1.97 5.51
N TYR A 466 5.03 2.01 6.67
CA TYR A 466 3.95 2.93 7.00
C TYR A 466 4.33 4.01 8.01
N GLY A 467 5.61 4.12 8.34
CA GLY A 467 6.14 5.20 9.17
C GLY A 467 6.86 4.71 10.42
N TYR A 468 7.70 5.59 10.95
CA TYR A 468 8.41 5.43 12.21
C TYR A 468 8.06 6.60 13.12
N TYR A 469 7.60 6.30 14.32
CA TYR A 469 6.94 7.23 15.21
C TYR A 469 7.65 7.26 16.56
N VAL A 470 8.00 8.45 17.03
CA VAL A 470 8.69 8.67 18.31
C VAL A 470 7.77 9.42 19.29
N PRO A 471 7.78 9.07 20.60
CA PRO A 471 6.91 9.73 21.57
C PRO A 471 7.20 11.23 21.70
N GLU A 472 6.17 12.08 21.79
CA GLU A 472 6.31 13.54 21.93
C GLU A 472 6.97 13.95 23.26
N THR A 473 6.72 13.20 24.33
CA THR A 473 7.08 13.55 25.72
C THR A 473 8.52 13.19 26.14
N GLN A 474 9.39 12.77 25.22
CA GLN A 474 10.81 12.54 25.54
C GLN A 474 11.65 13.84 25.61
N THR A 475 11.04 15.01 25.43
CA THR A 475 11.74 16.30 25.57
C THR A 475 11.95 16.61 27.06
N GLU A 476 13.21 16.53 27.51
CA GLU A 476 13.66 16.57 28.90
C GLU A 476 13.08 17.77 29.70
N SER A 477 12.06 17.53 30.51
CA SER A 477 11.69 18.44 31.60
C SER A 477 12.57 18.11 32.81
N SER A 478 13.37 19.08 33.23
CA SER A 478 14.44 18.95 34.21
C SER A 478 13.95 18.42 35.58
N GLY A 479 14.19 17.13 35.85
CA GLY A 479 14.22 16.60 37.22
C GLY A 479 13.40 15.34 37.50
N THR A 480 12.45 14.95 36.64
CA THR A 480 11.65 13.72 36.84
C THR A 480 12.05 12.69 35.79
N LYS A 481 12.43 11.47 36.21
CA LYS A 481 12.68 10.36 35.28
C LYS A 481 11.36 10.00 34.60
N VAL A 482 11.16 10.47 33.37
CA VAL A 482 10.03 10.08 32.53
C VAL A 482 10.22 8.58 32.20
N PRO A 483 9.19 7.73 32.40
CA PRO A 483 9.30 6.33 32.05
C PRO A 483 9.53 6.17 30.54
N TYR A 484 10.33 5.17 30.17
CA TYR A 484 10.61 4.89 28.76
C TYR A 484 9.31 4.53 28.00
N LEU A 485 9.14 5.18 26.85
CA LEU A 485 8.08 4.87 25.89
C LEU A 485 8.75 4.38 24.60
N SER A 486 8.40 3.16 24.19
CA SER A 486 8.96 2.55 23.00
C SER A 486 8.58 3.32 21.74
N PRO A 487 9.52 3.62 20.82
CA PRO A 487 9.19 4.09 19.49
C PRO A 487 8.46 2.99 18.71
N ILE A 488 7.63 3.38 17.73
CA ILE A 488 6.77 2.48 16.99
C ILE A 488 7.11 2.54 15.51
N MET A 489 7.35 1.39 14.89
CA MET A 489 7.46 1.27 13.44
C MET A 489 6.24 0.51 12.91
N LEU A 490 5.55 1.08 11.92
CA LEU A 490 4.40 0.47 11.27
C LEU A 490 4.81 -0.15 9.94
N LEU A 491 4.50 -1.43 9.75
CA LEU A 491 4.84 -2.22 8.56
C LEU A 491 3.62 -3.00 8.03
N GLU A 492 3.71 -3.44 6.78
CA GLU A 492 2.87 -4.51 6.23
C GLU A 492 2.87 -5.73 7.17
N ASN A 493 1.70 -6.31 7.45
CA ASN A 493 1.62 -7.60 8.11
C ASN A 493 1.82 -8.70 7.06
N CYS A 494 3.03 -9.27 7.05
CA CYS A 494 3.49 -10.21 6.04
C CYS A 494 3.32 -11.69 6.44
N GLY A 495 2.52 -11.98 7.48
CA GLY A 495 2.22 -13.33 7.93
C GLY A 495 3.17 -13.85 9.00
N VAL A 496 3.57 -15.12 8.89
CA VAL A 496 4.33 -15.83 9.92
C VAL A 496 5.74 -16.16 9.44
N PRO A 497 6.73 -16.32 10.34
CA PRO A 497 8.05 -16.80 9.96
C PRO A 497 7.98 -18.12 9.18
N VAL A 498 8.85 -18.28 8.18
CA VAL A 498 8.92 -19.53 7.41
C VAL A 498 9.46 -20.66 8.29
N ASP A 499 8.91 -21.85 8.10
CA ASP A 499 9.46 -23.09 8.61
C ASP A 499 10.18 -23.81 7.46
N PRO A 500 11.54 -23.86 7.46
CA PRO A 500 12.31 -24.48 6.38
C PRO A 500 11.95 -25.95 6.12
N GLU A 501 11.37 -26.66 7.10
CA GLU A 501 10.97 -28.07 6.93
C GLU A 501 9.70 -28.23 6.08
N THR A 502 8.94 -27.14 5.90
CA THR A 502 7.66 -27.13 5.19
C THR A 502 7.73 -26.51 3.80
N LEU A 503 8.90 -25.97 3.42
CA LEU A 503 9.12 -25.33 2.13
C LEU A 503 9.41 -26.39 1.06
N ASP A 504 8.80 -26.25 -0.11
CA ASP A 504 9.19 -27.02 -1.28
C ASP A 504 10.41 -26.38 -1.98
N GLU A 505 10.87 -26.99 -3.07
CA GLU A 505 12.05 -26.51 -3.81
C GLU A 505 11.84 -25.10 -4.37
N ASP A 506 10.65 -24.79 -4.90
CA ASP A 506 10.32 -23.49 -5.47
C ASP A 506 10.26 -22.41 -4.37
N ASP A 507 9.68 -22.72 -3.22
CA ASP A 507 9.64 -21.85 -2.04
C ASP A 507 11.05 -21.52 -1.53
N ILE A 508 11.94 -22.52 -1.49
CA ILE A 508 13.34 -22.37 -1.07
C ILE A 508 14.08 -21.42 -2.01
N GLU A 509 13.86 -21.57 -3.32
CA GLU A 509 14.46 -20.70 -4.32
C GLU A 509 13.91 -19.28 -4.24
N GLU A 510 12.59 -19.11 -4.08
CA GLU A 510 11.99 -17.78 -3.90
C GLU A 510 12.54 -17.10 -2.64
N CYS A 511 12.60 -17.80 -1.50
CA CYS A 511 13.18 -17.29 -0.26
C CYS A 511 14.65 -16.90 -0.42
N SER A 512 15.45 -17.75 -1.06
CA SER A 512 16.86 -17.48 -1.35
C SER A 512 17.02 -16.24 -2.24
N SER A 513 16.13 -16.09 -3.23
CA SER A 513 16.13 -14.96 -4.15
C SER A 513 15.93 -13.61 -3.46
N LEU A 514 15.23 -13.57 -2.32
CA LEU A 514 15.01 -12.31 -1.59
C LEU A 514 16.35 -11.70 -1.15
N PHE A 515 17.27 -12.52 -0.61
CA PHE A 515 18.60 -12.06 -0.21
C PHE A 515 19.42 -11.64 -1.43
N TYR A 516 19.41 -12.43 -2.50
CA TYR A 516 20.17 -12.09 -3.71
C TYR A 516 19.66 -10.78 -4.33
N ARG A 517 18.35 -10.56 -4.37
CA ARG A 517 17.76 -9.30 -4.87
C ARG A 517 18.09 -8.12 -3.97
N LEU A 518 18.17 -8.33 -2.65
CA LEU A 518 18.65 -7.31 -1.71
C LEU A 518 20.13 -6.97 -1.96
N HIS A 519 20.98 -7.97 -2.21
CA HIS A 519 22.39 -7.79 -2.58
C HIS A 519 22.56 -7.01 -3.89
N GLU A 520 21.75 -7.33 -4.89
CA GLU A 520 21.72 -6.62 -6.18
C GLU A 520 21.27 -5.17 -6.03
N ALA A 521 20.45 -4.86 -5.02
CA ALA A 521 20.10 -3.49 -4.65
C ALA A 521 21.22 -2.78 -3.84
N GLY A 522 22.34 -3.44 -3.58
CA GLY A 522 23.51 -2.90 -2.90
C GLY A 522 23.45 -2.97 -1.37
N TYR A 523 22.68 -3.91 -0.80
CA TYR A 523 22.51 -4.07 0.65
C TYR A 523 22.84 -5.48 1.10
N ALA A 524 23.54 -5.62 2.22
CA ALA A 524 23.75 -6.89 2.93
C ALA A 524 22.86 -6.92 4.17
N HIS A 525 22.16 -8.03 4.41
CA HIS A 525 21.16 -8.14 5.48
C HIS A 525 21.80 -8.16 6.88
N ASN A 526 22.95 -8.83 7.01
CA ASN A 526 23.75 -9.14 8.20
C ASN A 526 23.00 -9.90 9.31
N SER A 527 21.93 -10.62 8.99
CA SER A 527 21.12 -11.37 9.96
C SER A 527 20.32 -12.49 9.28
N ILE A 528 20.99 -13.33 8.49
CA ILE A 528 20.35 -14.42 7.74
C ILE A 528 19.84 -15.49 8.71
N ALA A 529 18.52 -15.67 8.77
CA ALA A 529 17.87 -16.69 9.56
C ALA A 529 16.45 -16.97 9.03
N ALA A 530 15.95 -18.20 9.20
CA ALA A 530 14.59 -18.58 8.83
C ALA A 530 13.54 -17.64 9.43
N ARG A 531 13.69 -17.28 10.71
CA ARG A 531 12.79 -16.35 11.42
C ARG A 531 12.67 -14.95 10.79
N ASN A 532 13.67 -14.56 9.98
CA ASN A 532 13.73 -13.25 9.32
C ASN A 532 13.16 -13.29 7.89
N MET A 533 12.60 -14.43 7.49
CA MET A 533 11.76 -14.59 6.31
C MET A 533 10.35 -14.89 6.78
N VAL A 534 9.37 -14.16 6.28
CA VAL A 534 7.97 -14.34 6.63
C VAL A 534 7.17 -14.66 5.37
N VAL A 535 6.11 -15.46 5.56
CA VAL A 535 5.24 -15.96 4.50
C VAL A 535 3.78 -15.70 4.83
N GLN A 536 3.03 -15.33 3.79
CA GLN A 536 1.58 -15.22 3.80
C GLN A 536 0.98 -15.82 2.53
N PRO A 537 -0.33 -16.17 2.53
CA PRO A 537 -1.02 -16.60 1.32
C PRO A 537 -0.99 -15.53 0.22
N GLY A 538 -0.63 -15.93 -1.00
CA GLY A 538 -0.59 -15.07 -2.19
C GLY A 538 -1.57 -15.51 -3.30
N PRO A 539 -1.57 -14.83 -4.45
CA PRO A 539 -0.91 -13.56 -4.72
C PRO A 539 -1.63 -12.40 -4.02
N LEU A 540 -0.90 -11.35 -3.62
CA LEU A 540 -1.49 -10.20 -2.91
C LEU A 540 -2.37 -9.31 -3.79
N SER A 541 -2.35 -9.48 -5.11
CA SER A 541 -3.27 -8.83 -6.06
C SER A 541 -4.69 -9.36 -5.97
N GLU A 542 -4.88 -10.54 -5.36
CA GLU A 542 -6.20 -11.12 -5.13
C GLU A 542 -6.74 -10.74 -3.75
N LEU A 543 -8.07 -10.74 -3.64
CA LEU A 543 -8.77 -10.52 -2.38
C LEU A 543 -8.39 -11.59 -1.34
N PRO A 544 -8.35 -11.27 -0.04
CA PRO A 544 -7.96 -12.19 1.03
C PRO A 544 -8.63 -13.57 0.97
N GLU A 545 -9.92 -13.66 0.59
CA GLU A 545 -10.68 -14.92 0.53
C GLU A 545 -10.31 -15.83 -0.67
N LYS A 546 -9.50 -15.31 -1.58
CA LYS A 546 -9.00 -16.02 -2.77
C LYS A 546 -7.51 -16.36 -2.69
N ARG A 547 -6.76 -15.74 -1.77
CA ARG A 547 -5.33 -16.00 -1.58
C ARG A 547 -5.11 -17.44 -1.12
N GLY A 548 -4.02 -18.06 -1.58
CA GLY A 548 -3.58 -19.41 -1.23
C GLY A 548 -4.42 -20.56 -1.79
N ARG A 549 -5.43 -20.31 -2.63
CA ARG A 549 -6.28 -21.37 -3.21
C ARG A 549 -5.53 -22.33 -4.11
N ASP A 550 -4.47 -21.85 -4.75
CA ASP A 550 -3.57 -22.57 -5.64
C ASP A 550 -2.25 -22.98 -4.95
N GLY A 551 -2.13 -22.74 -3.64
CA GLY A 551 -0.89 -22.94 -2.90
C GLY A 551 0.11 -21.79 -3.05
N THR A 552 -0.21 -20.74 -3.83
CA THR A 552 0.69 -19.59 -4.01
C THR A 552 0.97 -18.90 -2.68
N LYS A 553 2.25 -18.67 -2.41
CA LYS A 553 2.76 -17.97 -1.22
C LYS A 553 3.32 -16.60 -1.61
N SER A 554 3.56 -15.76 -0.62
CA SER A 554 4.23 -14.47 -0.81
C SER A 554 5.19 -14.26 0.36
N PHE A 555 6.47 -14.11 0.03
CA PHE A 555 7.54 -14.03 1.01
C PHE A 555 8.08 -12.60 1.17
N ARG A 556 8.63 -12.30 2.36
CA ARG A 556 9.33 -11.04 2.67
C ARG A 556 10.51 -11.28 3.58
N LEU A 557 11.53 -10.44 3.46
CA LEU A 557 12.59 -10.28 4.45
C LEU A 557 12.19 -9.24 5.49
N ILE A 558 12.54 -9.48 6.75
CA ILE A 558 12.30 -8.59 7.88
C ILE A 558 13.56 -8.47 8.75
N ASP A 559 13.56 -7.55 9.72
CA ASP A 559 14.66 -7.36 10.68
C ASP A 559 15.93 -6.71 10.09
N PHE A 560 15.74 -5.54 9.45
CA PHE A 560 16.83 -4.80 8.78
C PHE A 560 17.68 -3.92 9.71
N GLY A 561 17.58 -4.05 11.04
CA GLY A 561 18.32 -3.20 11.98
C GLY A 561 19.85 -3.39 11.96
N ARG A 562 20.34 -4.47 11.33
CA ARG A 562 21.77 -4.75 11.07
C ARG A 562 22.17 -4.60 9.60
N THR A 563 21.21 -4.31 8.72
CA THR A 563 21.46 -4.21 7.29
C THR A 563 22.38 -3.03 7.01
N GLU A 564 23.31 -3.22 6.09
CA GLU A 564 24.29 -2.22 5.69
C GLU A 564 24.35 -2.11 4.16
N ARG A 565 24.79 -0.95 3.66
CA ARG A 565 25.12 -0.84 2.24
C ARG A 565 26.40 -1.61 1.99
N MET A 566 26.39 -2.44 0.96
CA MET A 566 27.58 -3.19 0.58
C MET A 566 28.63 -2.25 0.01
N GLU A 567 29.84 -2.34 0.55
CA GLU A 567 31.00 -1.63 0.01
C GLU A 567 31.86 -2.54 -0.87
N SER A 568 31.72 -3.87 -0.72
CA SER A 568 32.56 -4.83 -1.42
C SER A 568 31.83 -6.11 -1.85
N SER A 569 32.35 -6.77 -2.88
CA SER A 569 31.87 -8.08 -3.33
C SER A 569 32.14 -9.22 -2.33
N ARG A 570 32.97 -8.99 -1.30
CA ARG A 570 33.30 -9.99 -0.28
C ARG A 570 32.15 -10.21 0.70
N GLU A 571 31.45 -9.14 1.08
CA GLU A 571 30.28 -9.18 1.98
C GLU A 571 29.17 -10.01 1.34
N ARG A 572 28.83 -9.70 0.08
CA ARG A 572 27.91 -10.48 -0.75
C ARG A 572 28.22 -11.98 -0.72
N LYS A 573 29.46 -12.36 -1.08
CA LYS A 573 29.88 -13.77 -1.07
C LYS A 573 29.80 -14.43 0.31
N GLY A 574 29.91 -13.65 1.39
CA GLY A 574 29.73 -14.12 2.76
C GLY A 574 28.29 -14.54 3.00
N GLU A 575 27.37 -13.60 2.77
CA GLU A 575 25.93 -13.80 2.92
C GLU A 575 25.37 -14.86 1.97
N GLU A 576 25.80 -14.89 0.70
CA GLU A 576 25.34 -15.90 -0.26
C GLU A 576 25.65 -17.33 0.22
N ARG A 577 26.81 -17.53 0.86
CA ARG A 577 27.16 -18.83 1.46
C ARG A 577 26.30 -19.15 2.68
N GLU A 578 25.91 -18.15 3.46
CA GLU A 578 25.01 -18.34 4.61
C GLU A 578 23.59 -18.69 4.16
N THR A 579 23.07 -18.02 3.13
CA THR A 579 21.79 -18.36 2.49
C THR A 579 21.82 -19.79 1.94
N GLN A 580 22.88 -20.17 1.24
CA GLN A 580 23.06 -21.56 0.77
C GLN A 580 23.14 -22.56 1.92
N ARG A 581 23.77 -22.21 3.04
CA ARG A 581 23.82 -23.09 4.22
C ARG A 581 22.45 -23.29 4.84
N LEU A 582 21.69 -22.20 4.97
CA LEU A 582 20.36 -22.22 5.57
C LEU A 582 19.43 -23.19 4.84
N PHE A 583 19.49 -23.22 3.50
CA PHE A 583 18.55 -24.00 2.69
C PHE A 583 19.11 -25.30 2.09
N HIS A 584 20.40 -25.36 1.75
CA HIS A 584 20.95 -26.45 0.92
C HIS A 584 21.99 -27.32 1.64
N SER A 585 22.48 -26.90 2.81
CA SER A 585 23.55 -27.61 3.54
C SER A 585 23.07 -28.31 4.82
N GLY A 586 21.78 -28.20 5.16
CA GLY A 586 21.19 -28.91 6.30
C GLY A 586 20.95 -30.40 6.02
N PRO A 587 20.64 -31.21 7.05
CA PRO A 587 20.25 -32.62 6.93
C PRO A 587 18.94 -32.87 6.15
N PHE A 588 18.36 -31.82 5.55
CA PHE A 588 17.09 -31.79 4.83
C PHE A 588 17.15 -32.33 3.39
N LYS A 589 18.31 -32.83 2.95
CA LYS A 589 18.39 -33.73 1.79
C LYS A 589 18.20 -35.17 2.25
N ARG A 590 16.97 -35.68 2.20
CA ARG A 590 16.69 -37.12 2.19
C ARG A 590 16.03 -37.52 0.88
#